data_AF-A0A1V4ZJR6-F1
#
_entry.id   AF-A0A1V4ZJR6-F1
#
_cell.length_a   1.000
_cell.length_b   1.000
_cell.length_c   1.000
_cell.angle_alpha   90.00
_cell.angle_beta   90.00
_cell.angle_gamma   90.00
#
_symmetry.space_group_name_H-M   'P 1'
#
loop_
_entity.id
_entity.type
_entity.pdbx_description
1 polymer ?
#
loop_
_entity_poly.entity_id
_entity_poly.type
_entity_poly.pdbx_seq_one_letter_code
_entity_poly.pdbx_strand_id
1 'polypeptide(L)'
;MLAGQSQDKSDNDFEFECPECGTQIHGNVDKCPKCGVEFEIEEVLEAECPECGKTVPVDAAQCPACGAVFETGQQEERPAEAEPEPAPVAEDEDLKRQFPVLVSEVKPLMELAKEYDVESSECRGLIDRAVKAGKAKDLSTAVNCVKQCNALIRTKIEDRIAKDIEYLEKLSTVARAMGTDPGEIKDSIESTKNRLAQKDYEGALKEAKAGRKISEKVTGKYLEAHDMCEELEAMIQNAERFYVDTREPRRLLKEAQDAGEHGDWSMMGILARKGKEEISKTLPDITKNEIKKAKSQLMDAKAEGKDVTTLVKVLKDAGLSVKKEKYDEALEFLIEFKAEIKRL
;
A
#
# COMPACT_ATOMS: atom_id res chain seq x y z
N MET A 1 -13.79 5.30 -42.07
CA MET A 1 -13.30 4.38 -43.11
C MET A 1 -11.79 4.40 -43.03
N LEU A 2 -11.02 3.32 -43.06
CA LEU A 2 -11.17 1.88 -42.85
C LEU A 2 -9.73 1.34 -43.04
N ALA A 3 -9.43 0.19 -42.45
CA ALA A 3 -8.09 -0.42 -42.43
C ALA A 3 -7.58 -0.88 -43.81
N GLY A 4 -6.28 -1.20 -43.87
CA GLY A 4 -5.68 -2.02 -44.92
C GLY A 4 -4.50 -2.83 -44.39
N GLN A 5 -4.77 -4.08 -44.00
CA GLN A 5 -3.82 -5.20 -43.97
C GLN A 5 -3.38 -5.48 -45.43
N SER A 6 -2.25 -6.11 -45.75
CA SER A 6 -2.08 -7.59 -45.83
C SER A 6 -0.72 -7.91 -46.46
N GLN A 7 -0.18 -9.09 -46.14
CA GLN A 7 1.02 -9.75 -46.69
C GLN A 7 0.83 -10.22 -48.15
N ASP A 8 1.93 -10.42 -48.89
CA ASP A 8 2.22 -11.61 -49.73
C ASP A 8 3.62 -11.45 -50.38
N LYS A 9 4.60 -12.30 -50.06
CA LYS A 9 4.97 -13.57 -50.74
C LYS A 9 5.32 -13.38 -52.22
N SER A 10 6.62 -13.44 -52.52
CA SER A 10 7.13 -13.71 -53.87
C SER A 10 7.58 -15.17 -53.91
N ASP A 11 6.77 -15.96 -54.60
CA ASP A 11 6.90 -17.39 -54.86
C ASP A 11 8.14 -17.74 -55.69
N ASN A 12 8.89 -18.75 -55.24
CA ASN A 12 9.83 -19.49 -56.07
C ASN A 12 9.06 -20.72 -56.58
N ASP A 13 8.37 -20.57 -57.71
CA ASP A 13 7.58 -21.64 -58.34
C ASP A 13 8.52 -22.64 -59.03
N PHE A 14 8.75 -23.80 -58.40
CA PHE A 14 9.42 -24.95 -59.00
C PHE A 14 8.40 -25.96 -59.53
N GLU A 15 8.66 -26.54 -60.70
CA GLU A 15 7.80 -27.54 -61.34
C GLU A 15 8.57 -28.85 -61.51
N PHE A 16 8.04 -29.96 -60.99
CA PHE A 16 8.67 -31.27 -61.05
C PHE A 16 7.66 -32.42 -61.14
N GLU A 17 8.09 -33.58 -61.63
CA GLU A 17 7.25 -34.78 -61.72
C GLU A 17 7.49 -35.72 -60.54
N CYS A 18 6.41 -36.18 -59.90
CA CYS A 18 6.51 -37.14 -58.80
C CYS A 18 7.09 -38.48 -59.29
N PRO A 19 8.23 -38.96 -58.75
CA PRO A 19 8.92 -40.15 -59.25
C PRO A 19 8.14 -41.46 -59.06
N GLU A 20 7.19 -41.50 -58.11
CA GLU A 20 6.38 -42.71 -57.84
C GLU A 20 5.12 -42.81 -58.71
N CYS A 21 4.53 -41.69 -59.15
CA CYS A 21 3.24 -41.73 -59.86
C CYS A 21 3.17 -40.89 -61.14
N GLY A 22 4.25 -40.19 -61.52
CA GLY A 22 4.36 -39.39 -62.73
C GLY A 22 3.41 -38.20 -62.78
N THR A 23 2.91 -37.73 -61.64
CA THR A 23 2.01 -36.56 -61.59
C THR A 23 2.83 -35.29 -61.49
N GLN A 24 2.49 -34.31 -62.32
CA GLN A 24 3.17 -33.02 -62.41
C GLN A 24 2.74 -32.12 -61.25
N ILE A 25 3.73 -31.57 -60.54
CA ILE A 25 3.55 -30.76 -59.34
C ILE A 25 4.13 -29.38 -59.58
N HIS A 26 3.38 -28.35 -59.18
CA HIS A 26 3.78 -26.95 -59.26
C HIS A 26 3.81 -26.35 -57.84
N GLY A 27 4.92 -25.70 -57.50
CA GLY A 27 5.13 -25.01 -56.22
C GLY A 27 5.74 -25.91 -55.12
N ASN A 28 6.03 -25.31 -53.96
CA ASN A 28 6.57 -26.02 -52.79
C ASN A 28 5.45 -26.80 -52.07
N VAL A 29 5.35 -28.10 -52.36
CA VAL A 29 4.53 -29.04 -51.60
C VAL A 29 5.39 -30.18 -51.09
N ASP A 30 5.33 -30.44 -49.78
CA ASP A 30 6.13 -31.48 -49.12
C ASP A 30 5.56 -32.89 -49.36
N LYS A 31 4.37 -33.02 -49.98
CA LYS A 31 3.71 -34.30 -50.27
C LYS A 31 3.03 -34.28 -51.62
N CYS A 32 3.11 -35.40 -52.36
CA CYS A 32 2.37 -35.56 -53.59
C CYS A 32 0.86 -35.65 -53.29
N PRO A 33 0.01 -34.76 -53.85
CA PRO A 33 -1.43 -34.76 -53.57
C PRO A 33 -2.17 -35.97 -54.16
N LYS A 34 -1.54 -36.75 -55.06
CA LYS A 34 -2.18 -37.90 -55.70
C LYS A 34 -1.80 -39.25 -55.08
N CYS A 35 -0.52 -39.48 -54.77
CA CYS A 35 -0.06 -40.75 -54.20
C CYS A 35 0.36 -40.66 -52.72
N GLY A 36 0.51 -39.45 -52.18
CA GLY A 36 0.83 -39.22 -50.76
C GLY A 36 2.29 -39.43 -50.37
N VAL A 37 3.21 -39.63 -51.34
CA VAL A 37 4.65 -39.71 -51.05
C VAL A 37 5.17 -38.35 -50.57
N GLU A 38 5.96 -38.36 -49.50
CA GLU A 38 6.57 -37.18 -48.89
C GLU A 38 7.90 -36.88 -49.58
N PHE A 39 8.10 -35.64 -50.01
CA PHE A 39 9.30 -35.20 -50.70
C PHE A 39 10.27 -34.62 -49.68
N GLU A 40 11.44 -35.25 -49.51
CA GLU A 40 12.57 -34.63 -48.83
C GLU A 40 13.32 -33.80 -49.86
N ILE A 41 12.96 -32.52 -49.97
CA ILE A 41 13.69 -31.56 -50.82
C ILE A 41 14.88 -31.06 -49.99
N GLU A 42 16.00 -31.78 -50.07
CA GLU A 42 17.27 -31.28 -49.52
C GLU A 42 17.75 -30.10 -50.40
N GLU A 43 17.79 -28.90 -49.82
CA GLU A 43 18.46 -27.76 -50.44
C GLU A 43 19.97 -28.05 -50.51
N VAL A 44 20.45 -28.44 -51.68
CA VAL A 44 21.89 -28.65 -51.90
C VAL A 44 22.59 -27.30 -51.94
N LEU A 45 23.25 -26.94 -50.84
CA LEU A 45 24.07 -25.73 -50.75
C LEU A 45 25.32 -25.91 -51.62
N GLU A 46 25.42 -25.17 -52.72
CA GLU A 46 26.61 -25.16 -53.57
C GLU A 46 27.66 -24.19 -53.01
N ALA A 47 28.92 -24.61 -52.93
CA ALA A 47 30.05 -23.79 -52.49
C ALA A 47 31.10 -23.63 -53.60
N GLU A 48 31.81 -22.51 -53.65
CA GLU A 48 32.89 -22.30 -54.62
C GLU A 48 34.21 -22.92 -54.13
N CYS A 49 34.86 -23.71 -54.98
CA CYS A 49 36.15 -24.31 -54.67
C CYS A 49 37.22 -23.21 -54.47
N PRO A 50 37.89 -23.15 -53.31
CA PRO A 50 38.85 -22.07 -53.01
C PRO A 50 40.11 -22.09 -53.89
N GLU A 51 40.43 -23.23 -54.52
CA GLU A 51 41.62 -23.38 -55.37
C GLU A 51 41.38 -23.03 -56.85
N CYS A 52 40.15 -23.16 -57.36
CA CYS A 52 39.88 -22.94 -58.78
C CYS A 52 38.63 -22.10 -59.11
N GLY A 53 37.83 -21.73 -58.11
CA GLY A 53 36.67 -20.85 -58.24
C GLY A 53 35.45 -21.47 -58.95
N LYS A 54 35.39 -22.79 -59.12
CA LYS A 54 34.22 -23.48 -59.67
C LYS A 54 33.30 -23.98 -58.55
N THR A 55 31.99 -23.94 -58.79
CA THR A 55 30.98 -24.45 -57.86
C THR A 55 31.08 -25.96 -57.71
N VAL A 56 31.10 -26.40 -56.45
CA VAL A 56 31.17 -27.79 -56.03
C VAL A 56 30.16 -28.01 -54.89
N PRO A 57 29.55 -29.21 -54.79
CA PRO A 57 28.73 -29.55 -53.63
C PRO A 57 29.58 -29.51 -52.35
N VAL A 58 29.05 -28.99 -51.25
CA VAL A 58 29.77 -28.88 -49.96
C VAL A 58 30.29 -30.22 -49.43
N ASP A 59 29.67 -31.33 -49.85
CA ASP A 59 29.99 -32.67 -49.37
C ASP A 59 30.98 -33.42 -50.29
N ALA A 60 31.45 -32.78 -51.36
CA ALA A 60 32.39 -33.39 -52.29
C ALA A 60 33.80 -33.44 -51.69
N ALA A 61 34.31 -34.64 -51.40
CA ALA A 61 35.67 -34.85 -50.84
C ALA A 61 36.82 -34.45 -51.79
N GLN A 62 36.54 -34.25 -53.08
CA GLN A 62 37.52 -33.78 -54.06
C GLN A 62 36.84 -32.94 -55.14
N CYS A 63 37.45 -31.82 -55.54
CA CYS A 63 36.95 -31.00 -56.64
C CYS A 63 37.14 -31.73 -57.98
N PRO A 64 36.07 -31.99 -58.76
CA PRO A 64 36.16 -32.71 -60.04
C PRO A 64 36.83 -31.90 -61.16
N ALA A 65 36.99 -30.59 -60.99
CA ALA A 65 37.55 -29.72 -62.02
C ALA A 65 39.06 -29.50 -61.90
N CYS A 66 39.61 -29.42 -60.69
CA CYS A 66 41.04 -29.20 -60.46
C CYS A 66 41.74 -30.33 -59.70
N GLY A 67 40.98 -31.27 -59.12
CA GLY A 67 41.51 -32.40 -58.37
C GLY A 67 41.96 -32.09 -56.95
N ALA A 68 41.66 -30.91 -56.40
CA ALA A 68 41.94 -30.57 -55.00
C ALA A 68 41.16 -31.50 -54.06
N VAL A 69 41.87 -32.25 -53.21
CA VAL A 69 41.28 -33.15 -52.19
C VAL A 69 41.06 -32.33 -50.93
N PHE A 70 39.83 -32.33 -50.40
CA PHE A 70 39.48 -31.65 -49.17
C PHE A 70 39.63 -32.65 -48.02
N GLU A 71 40.52 -32.39 -47.06
CA GLU A 71 40.69 -33.26 -45.89
C GLU A 71 39.48 -33.14 -44.97
N THR A 72 38.53 -34.06 -45.12
CA THR A 72 37.44 -34.25 -44.17
C THR A 72 38.00 -34.88 -42.91
N GLY A 73 38.31 -34.04 -41.91
CA GLY A 73 38.70 -34.46 -40.58
C GLY A 73 37.65 -35.40 -39.99
N GLN A 74 38.10 -36.60 -39.63
CA GLN A 74 37.33 -37.69 -39.05
C GLN A 74 36.48 -37.21 -37.86
N GLN A 75 35.17 -37.29 -37.99
CA GLN A 75 34.26 -37.40 -36.84
C GLN A 75 34.10 -38.88 -36.53
N GLU A 76 34.98 -39.41 -35.68
CA GLU A 76 34.69 -40.62 -34.91
C GLU A 76 33.74 -40.26 -33.75
N GLU A 77 32.74 -41.12 -33.60
CA GLU A 77 31.58 -41.11 -32.70
C GLU A 77 31.73 -40.32 -31.38
N ARG A 78 30.95 -39.24 -31.25
CA ARG A 78 30.63 -38.60 -29.96
C ARG A 78 29.26 -39.11 -29.49
N PRO A 79 29.13 -39.64 -28.26
CA PRO A 79 27.83 -40.01 -27.70
C PRO A 79 26.93 -38.79 -27.63
N ALA A 80 25.63 -39.01 -27.86
CA ALA A 80 24.54 -38.05 -27.79
C ALA A 80 24.80 -36.94 -26.77
N GLU A 81 24.86 -35.70 -27.27
CA GLU A 81 24.66 -34.53 -26.43
C GLU A 81 23.31 -34.70 -25.75
N ALA A 82 23.35 -34.94 -24.45
CA ALA A 82 22.20 -34.82 -23.60
C ALA A 82 21.54 -33.47 -23.89
N GLU A 83 20.23 -33.49 -24.11
CA GLU A 83 19.42 -32.32 -23.79
C GLU A 83 19.93 -31.77 -22.45
N PRO A 84 20.18 -30.45 -22.30
CA PRO A 84 20.47 -29.92 -20.98
C PRO A 84 19.30 -30.36 -20.10
N GLU A 85 19.58 -31.26 -19.13
CA GLU A 85 18.61 -31.63 -18.11
C GLU A 85 18.05 -30.31 -17.58
N PRO A 86 16.71 -30.20 -17.46
CA PRO A 86 16.15 -28.99 -16.93
C PRO A 86 16.75 -28.85 -15.52
N ALA A 87 17.20 -27.65 -15.18
CA ALA A 87 17.46 -27.29 -13.79
C ALA A 87 16.16 -26.76 -13.14
N PRO A 88 15.26 -27.63 -12.61
CA PRO A 88 14.25 -27.18 -11.65
C PRO A 88 14.25 -27.99 -10.34
N VAL A 89 15.11 -29.00 -10.19
CA VAL A 89 15.06 -29.90 -9.02
C VAL A 89 15.70 -29.29 -7.77
N ALA A 90 16.78 -28.52 -7.93
CA ALA A 90 17.48 -27.90 -6.80
C ALA A 90 16.67 -26.74 -6.18
N GLU A 91 16.06 -25.88 -7.00
CA GLU A 91 15.26 -24.75 -6.53
C GLU A 91 13.99 -25.20 -5.81
N ASP A 92 13.30 -26.24 -6.29
CA ASP A 92 12.06 -26.73 -5.69
C ASP A 92 12.30 -27.44 -4.34
N GLU A 93 13.41 -28.17 -4.19
CA GLU A 93 13.79 -28.78 -2.90
C GLU A 93 14.20 -27.73 -1.84
N ASP A 94 14.90 -26.66 -2.25
CA ASP A 94 15.24 -25.57 -1.34
C ASP A 94 14.01 -24.77 -0.90
N LEU A 95 13.06 -24.52 -1.82
CA LEU A 95 11.79 -23.87 -1.51
C LEU A 95 10.95 -24.71 -0.53
N LYS A 96 10.96 -26.05 -0.65
CA LYS A 96 10.26 -26.96 0.29
C LYS A 96 10.83 -26.90 1.70
N ARG A 97 12.14 -26.69 1.83
CA ARG A 97 12.82 -26.52 3.12
C ARG A 97 12.56 -25.15 3.74
N GLN A 98 12.55 -24.09 2.93
CA GLN A 98 12.36 -22.71 3.40
C GLN A 98 10.91 -22.43 3.83
N PHE A 99 9.92 -23.01 3.15
CA PHE A 99 8.51 -22.68 3.37
C PHE A 99 8.03 -22.91 4.83
N PRO A 100 8.28 -24.06 5.48
CA PRO A 100 7.87 -24.27 6.87
C PRO A 100 8.54 -23.30 7.85
N VAL A 101 9.82 -22.99 7.62
CA VAL A 101 10.58 -22.04 8.45
C VAL A 101 9.95 -20.65 8.37
N LEU A 102 9.66 -20.17 7.17
CA LEU A 102 9.02 -18.87 6.96
C LEU A 102 7.63 -18.80 7.59
N VAL A 103 6.81 -19.85 7.45
CA VAL A 103 5.49 -19.90 8.09
C VAL A 103 5.61 -19.87 9.62
N SER A 104 6.60 -20.57 10.18
CA SER A 104 6.86 -20.57 11.63
C SER A 104 7.31 -19.22 12.17
N GLU A 105 7.98 -18.39 11.35
CA GLU A 105 8.35 -17.02 11.70
C GLU A 105 7.20 -16.02 11.55
N VAL A 106 6.40 -16.14 10.50
CA VAL A 106 5.31 -15.19 10.22
C VAL A 106 4.16 -15.33 11.20
N LYS A 107 3.84 -16.56 11.64
CA LYS A 107 2.70 -16.80 12.51
C LYS A 107 2.77 -16.04 13.85
N PRO A 108 3.88 -16.07 14.62
CA PRO A 108 4.03 -15.24 15.82
C PRO A 108 3.92 -13.74 15.55
N LEU A 109 4.49 -13.25 14.45
CA LEU A 109 4.41 -11.83 14.09
C LEU A 109 2.97 -11.39 13.78
N MET A 110 2.19 -12.26 13.13
CA MET A 110 0.77 -12.00 12.85
C MET A 110 -0.08 -11.99 14.14
N GLU A 111 0.23 -12.87 15.09
CA GLU A 111 -0.45 -12.90 16.38
C GLU A 111 -0.11 -11.66 17.22
N LEU A 112 1.16 -11.27 17.24
CA LEU A 112 1.64 -10.05 17.88
C LEU A 112 1.00 -8.80 17.26
N ALA A 113 0.95 -8.74 15.93
CA ALA A 113 0.28 -7.64 15.22
C ALA A 113 -1.20 -7.54 15.61
N LYS A 114 -1.89 -8.66 15.81
CA LYS A 114 -3.28 -8.66 16.27
C LYS A 114 -3.40 -8.19 17.73
N GLU A 115 -2.52 -8.65 18.62
CA GLU A 115 -2.55 -8.26 20.04
C GLU A 115 -2.32 -6.76 20.26
N TYR A 116 -1.48 -6.14 19.42
CA TYR A 116 -1.12 -4.72 19.51
C TYR A 116 -1.82 -3.84 18.46
N ASP A 117 -2.93 -4.33 17.89
CA ASP A 117 -3.79 -3.61 16.95
C ASP A 117 -3.03 -3.02 15.74
N VAL A 118 -2.02 -3.73 15.25
CA VAL A 118 -1.27 -3.39 14.03
C VAL A 118 -2.07 -3.81 12.81
N GLU A 119 -2.31 -2.86 11.90
CA GLU A 119 -3.03 -3.11 10.66
C GLU A 119 -2.28 -4.14 9.77
N SER A 120 -2.93 -5.29 9.55
CA SER A 120 -2.36 -6.45 8.85
C SER A 120 -3.29 -7.01 7.75
N SER A 121 -4.20 -6.18 7.22
CA SER A 121 -5.13 -6.56 6.14
C SER A 121 -4.40 -7.07 4.89
N GLU A 122 -3.37 -6.36 4.44
CA GLU A 122 -2.53 -6.73 3.30
C GLU A 122 -1.81 -8.07 3.52
N CYS A 123 -1.29 -8.29 4.74
CA CYS A 123 -0.64 -9.55 5.12
C CYS A 123 -1.61 -10.74 5.05
N ARG A 124 -2.86 -10.56 5.48
CA ARG A 124 -3.91 -11.60 5.34
C ARG A 124 -4.16 -11.94 3.87
N GLY A 125 -4.23 -10.95 2.99
CA GLY A 125 -4.36 -11.16 1.55
C GLY A 125 -3.19 -11.95 0.94
N LEU A 126 -1.96 -11.68 1.39
CA LEU A 126 -0.76 -12.44 0.97
C LEU A 126 -0.79 -13.89 1.46
N ILE A 127 -1.22 -14.13 2.71
CA ILE A 127 -1.38 -15.48 3.26
C ILE A 127 -2.43 -16.27 2.47
N ASP A 128 -3.58 -15.67 2.16
CA ASP A 128 -4.63 -16.31 1.37
C ASP A 128 -4.14 -16.68 -0.04
N ARG A 129 -3.33 -15.82 -0.66
CA ARG A 129 -2.67 -16.10 -1.95
C ARG A 129 -1.66 -17.25 -1.81
N ALA A 130 -0.86 -17.27 -0.75
CA ALA A 130 0.10 -18.34 -0.49
C ALA A 130 -0.59 -19.70 -0.33
N VAL A 131 -1.72 -19.74 0.40
CA VAL A 131 -2.51 -20.96 0.59
C VAL A 131 -3.11 -21.45 -0.74
N LYS A 132 -3.62 -20.53 -1.58
CA LYS A 132 -4.12 -20.88 -2.92
C LYS A 132 -3.01 -21.42 -3.83
N ALA A 133 -1.84 -20.79 -3.84
CA ALA A 133 -0.68 -21.24 -4.60
C ALA A 133 -0.17 -22.62 -4.15
N GLY A 134 -0.10 -22.86 -2.83
CA GLY A 134 0.26 -24.17 -2.29
C GLY A 134 -0.71 -25.29 -2.70
N LYS A 135 -2.01 -25.02 -2.72
CA LYS A 135 -3.03 -25.98 -3.24
C LYS A 135 -2.85 -26.26 -4.73
N ALA A 136 -2.38 -25.27 -5.50
CA ALA A 136 -2.07 -25.41 -6.92
C ALA A 136 -0.70 -26.05 -7.19
N LYS A 137 0.03 -26.47 -6.15
CA LYS A 137 1.42 -26.97 -6.22
C LYS A 137 2.43 -25.95 -6.78
N ASP A 138 2.07 -24.66 -6.76
CA ASP A 138 2.98 -23.58 -7.10
C ASP A 138 3.70 -23.10 -5.82
N LEU A 139 4.80 -23.79 -5.52
CA LEU A 139 5.58 -23.52 -4.32
C LEU A 139 6.35 -22.19 -4.40
N SER A 140 6.76 -21.80 -5.60
CA SER A 140 7.49 -20.55 -5.85
C SER A 140 6.66 -19.33 -5.43
N THR A 141 5.41 -19.26 -5.89
CA THR A 141 4.47 -18.19 -5.52
C THR A 141 4.12 -18.26 -4.04
N ALA A 142 3.92 -19.46 -3.48
CA ALA A 142 3.61 -19.62 -2.07
C ALA A 142 4.73 -19.07 -1.17
N VAL A 143 5.98 -19.44 -1.43
CA VAL A 143 7.16 -18.94 -0.69
C VAL A 143 7.30 -17.44 -0.85
N ASN A 144 7.17 -16.90 -2.06
CA ASN A 144 7.28 -15.47 -2.31
C ASN A 144 6.21 -14.66 -1.56
N CYS A 145 4.95 -15.12 -1.55
CA CYS A 145 3.88 -14.48 -0.78
C CYS A 145 4.18 -14.49 0.73
N VAL A 146 4.70 -15.59 1.29
CA VAL A 146 5.07 -15.65 2.72
C VAL A 146 6.27 -14.74 3.02
N LYS A 147 7.29 -14.68 2.15
CA LYS A 147 8.43 -13.75 2.28
C LYS A 147 7.97 -12.30 2.28
N GLN A 148 7.08 -11.93 1.35
CA GLN A 148 6.48 -10.59 1.29
C GLN A 148 5.67 -10.28 2.56
N CYS A 149 4.88 -11.24 3.05
CA CYS A 149 4.13 -11.09 4.28
C CYS A 149 5.07 -10.88 5.49
N ASN A 150 6.17 -11.63 5.58
CA ASN A 150 7.15 -11.52 6.66
C ASN A 150 7.83 -10.14 6.66
N ALA A 151 8.25 -9.66 5.49
CA ALA A 151 8.84 -8.32 5.38
C ALA A 151 7.83 -7.22 5.75
N LEU A 152 6.62 -7.29 5.20
CA LEU A 152 5.58 -6.30 5.42
C LEU A 152 5.17 -6.22 6.89
N ILE A 153 4.93 -7.37 7.54
CA ILE A 153 4.49 -7.37 8.94
C ILE A 153 5.58 -6.84 9.88
N ARG A 154 6.85 -7.14 9.61
CA ARG A 154 7.99 -6.58 10.37
C ARG A 154 8.03 -5.07 10.27
N THR A 155 7.97 -4.52 9.05
CA THR A 155 7.96 -3.06 8.84
C THR A 155 6.77 -2.41 9.55
N LYS A 156 5.57 -2.99 9.47
CA LYS A 156 4.38 -2.45 10.15
C LYS A 156 4.53 -2.47 11.69
N ILE A 157 5.16 -3.50 12.24
CA ILE A 157 5.46 -3.60 13.67
C ILE A 157 6.53 -2.57 14.07
N GLU A 158 7.61 -2.45 13.29
CA GLU A 158 8.67 -1.45 13.49
C GLU A 158 8.09 -0.02 13.47
N ASP A 159 7.24 0.29 12.49
CA ASP A 159 6.54 1.58 12.39
C ASP A 159 5.67 1.85 13.62
N ARG A 160 4.96 0.82 14.13
CA ARG A 160 4.13 0.95 15.33
C ARG A 160 4.98 1.26 16.56
N ILE A 161 6.10 0.56 16.73
CA ILE A 161 7.05 0.76 17.84
C ILE A 161 7.69 2.14 17.74
N ALA A 162 8.09 2.57 16.54
CA ALA A 162 8.65 3.90 16.31
C ALA A 162 7.66 5.01 16.72
N LYS A 163 6.38 4.87 16.38
CA LYS A 163 5.32 5.79 16.82
C LYS A 163 5.14 5.80 18.34
N ASP A 164 5.24 4.65 19.00
CA ASP A 164 5.17 4.60 20.46
C ASP A 164 6.40 5.25 21.12
N ILE A 165 7.60 5.06 20.56
CA ILE A 165 8.81 5.76 21.01
C ILE A 165 8.64 7.28 20.89
N GLU A 166 8.20 7.77 19.72
CA GLU A 166 7.97 9.20 19.51
C GLU A 166 6.93 9.76 20.50
N TYR A 167 5.86 9.01 20.76
CA TYR A 167 4.85 9.38 21.73
C TYR A 167 5.43 9.46 23.16
N LEU A 168 6.21 8.46 23.57
CA LEU A 168 6.88 8.47 24.87
C LEU A 168 7.88 9.61 25.01
N GLU A 169 8.63 9.93 23.94
CA GLU A 169 9.54 11.08 23.93
C GLU A 169 8.78 12.39 24.15
N LYS A 170 7.63 12.58 23.50
CA LYS A 170 6.72 13.73 23.76
C LYS A 170 6.22 13.76 25.19
N LEU A 171 5.82 12.62 25.76
CA LEU A 171 5.39 12.59 27.16
C LEU A 171 6.54 12.82 28.14
N SER A 172 7.77 12.45 27.79
CA SER A 172 8.95 12.72 28.60
C SER A 172 9.28 14.22 28.67
N THR A 173 9.02 14.98 27.59
CA THR A 173 9.20 16.44 27.60
C THR A 173 8.11 17.11 28.42
N VAL A 174 6.86 16.63 28.30
CA VAL A 174 5.74 17.08 29.15
C VAL A 174 6.03 16.80 30.63
N ALA A 175 6.41 15.58 31.00
CA ALA A 175 6.74 15.23 32.39
C ALA A 175 7.82 16.15 32.97
N ARG A 176 8.84 16.50 32.18
CA ARG A 176 9.87 17.47 32.56
C ARG A 176 9.29 18.87 32.76
N ALA A 177 8.42 19.34 31.87
CA ALA A 177 7.75 20.64 32.01
C ALA A 177 6.86 20.69 33.27
N MET A 178 6.30 19.55 33.69
CA MET A 178 5.57 19.40 34.96
C MET A 178 6.48 19.36 36.19
N GLY A 179 7.81 19.47 36.04
CA GLY A 179 8.76 19.33 37.15
C GLY A 179 8.83 17.90 37.72
N THR A 180 8.27 16.90 37.03
CA THR A 180 8.40 15.49 37.41
C THR A 180 9.61 14.89 36.72
N ASP A 181 10.33 13.99 37.39
CA ASP A 181 11.47 13.31 36.79
C ASP A 181 11.01 12.36 35.67
N PRO A 182 11.42 12.59 34.41
CA PRO A 182 11.08 11.70 33.31
C PRO A 182 11.95 10.44 33.24
N GLY A 183 12.78 10.16 34.26
CA GLY A 183 13.70 9.02 34.31
C GLY A 183 13.06 7.69 33.89
N GLU A 184 11.97 7.29 34.53
CA GLU A 184 11.28 6.02 34.22
C GLU A 184 10.77 5.95 32.76
N ILE A 185 10.33 7.10 32.20
CA ILE A 185 9.87 7.17 30.80
C ILE A 185 11.06 7.00 29.86
N LYS A 186 12.19 7.65 30.16
CA LYS A 186 13.42 7.54 29.37
C LYS A 186 13.99 6.13 29.41
N ASP A 187 14.00 5.48 30.57
CA ASP A 187 14.48 4.12 30.74
C ASP A 187 13.64 3.13 29.91
N SER A 188 12.32 3.34 29.86
CA SER A 188 11.41 2.56 29.01
C SER A 188 11.66 2.80 27.51
N ILE A 189 11.93 4.04 27.09
CA ILE A 189 12.31 4.37 25.70
C ILE A 189 13.61 3.66 25.32
N GLU A 190 14.64 3.75 26.16
CA GLU A 190 15.94 3.12 25.91
C GLU A 190 15.82 1.59 25.85
N SER A 191 15.08 0.99 26.79
CA SER A 191 14.78 -0.44 26.79
C SER A 191 14.04 -0.89 25.53
N THR A 192 13.06 -0.11 25.08
CA THR A 192 12.32 -0.35 23.82
C THR A 192 13.26 -0.31 22.61
N LYS A 193 14.12 0.72 22.51
CA LYS A 193 15.11 0.87 21.42
C LYS A 193 16.11 -0.29 21.40
N ASN A 194 16.59 -0.72 22.56
CA ASN A 194 17.52 -1.84 22.69
C ASN A 194 16.89 -3.18 22.25
N ARG A 195 15.64 -3.44 22.63
CA ARG A 195 14.90 -4.65 22.19
C ARG A 195 14.63 -4.63 20.69
N LEU A 196 14.28 -3.46 20.14
CA LEU A 196 14.10 -3.28 18.70
C LEU A 196 15.40 -3.58 17.94
N ALA A 197 16.56 -3.11 18.42
CA ALA A 197 17.86 -3.41 17.84
C ALA A 197 18.20 -4.91 17.85
N GLN A 198 17.67 -5.65 18.83
CA GLN A 198 17.79 -7.12 18.94
C GLN A 198 16.73 -7.87 18.12
N LYS A 199 15.83 -7.17 17.41
CA LYS A 199 14.65 -7.72 16.72
C LYS A 199 13.69 -8.47 17.65
N ASP A 200 13.74 -8.19 18.96
CA ASP A 200 12.77 -8.64 19.95
C ASP A 200 11.54 -7.73 19.91
N TYR A 201 10.68 -7.93 18.92
CA TYR A 201 9.49 -7.11 18.72
C TYR A 201 8.48 -7.25 19.86
N GLU A 202 8.31 -8.46 20.39
CA GLU A 202 7.36 -8.73 21.48
C GLU A 202 7.79 -8.00 22.75
N GLY A 203 9.07 -8.11 23.12
CA GLY A 203 9.61 -7.37 24.25
C GLY A 203 9.53 -5.86 24.03
N ALA A 204 9.89 -5.36 22.84
CA ALA A 204 9.82 -3.93 22.54
C ALA A 204 8.41 -3.36 22.70
N LEU A 205 7.39 -4.06 22.17
CA LEU A 205 6.00 -3.66 22.32
C LEU A 205 5.51 -3.71 23.78
N LYS A 206 5.96 -4.71 24.56
CA LYS A 206 5.66 -4.80 26.00
C LYS A 206 6.25 -3.63 26.79
N GLU A 207 7.54 -3.31 26.57
CA GLU A 207 8.20 -2.18 27.23
C GLU A 207 7.53 -0.86 26.85
N ALA A 208 7.25 -0.64 25.55
CA ALA A 208 6.57 0.55 25.08
C ALA A 208 5.18 0.72 25.73
N LYS A 209 4.41 -0.36 25.85
CA LYS A 209 3.10 -0.36 26.51
C LYS A 209 3.21 -0.09 28.02
N ALA A 210 4.25 -0.60 28.67
CA ALA A 210 4.51 -0.32 30.09
C ALA A 210 4.90 1.15 30.29
N GLY A 211 5.83 1.66 29.48
CA GLY A 211 6.23 3.06 29.46
C GLY A 211 5.05 4.00 29.27
N ARG A 212 4.14 3.65 28.35
CA ARG A 212 2.93 4.42 28.08
C ARG A 212 2.04 4.53 29.32
N LYS A 213 1.83 3.44 30.04
CA LYS A 213 1.04 3.45 31.29
C LYS A 213 1.69 4.30 32.39
N ILE A 214 3.02 4.31 32.46
CA ILE A 214 3.76 5.13 33.44
C ILE A 214 3.61 6.60 33.06
N SER A 215 3.88 6.93 31.79
CA SER A 215 3.80 8.30 31.30
C SER A 215 2.39 8.87 31.41
N GLU A 216 1.34 8.11 31.05
CA GLU A 216 -0.06 8.53 31.17
C GLU A 216 -0.47 8.83 32.62
N LYS A 217 0.04 8.08 33.61
CA LYS A 217 -0.22 8.37 35.03
C LYS A 217 0.42 9.69 35.47
N VAL A 218 1.61 9.98 34.96
CA VAL A 218 2.36 11.19 35.29
C VAL A 218 1.78 12.41 34.56
N THR A 219 1.51 12.29 33.26
CA THR A 219 1.12 13.39 32.39
C THR A 219 -0.38 13.51 32.18
N GLY A 220 -1.19 12.56 32.66
CA GLY A 220 -2.63 12.52 32.37
C GLY A 220 -3.38 13.80 32.75
N LYS A 221 -3.12 14.34 33.96
CA LYS A 221 -3.72 15.61 34.41
C LYS A 221 -3.30 16.81 33.56
N TYR A 222 -2.06 16.80 33.06
CA TYR A 222 -1.56 17.85 32.16
C TYR A 222 -2.27 17.77 30.81
N LEU A 223 -2.37 16.56 30.23
CA LEU A 223 -3.04 16.35 28.95
C LEU A 223 -4.51 16.76 29.04
N GLU A 224 -5.22 16.32 30.07
CA GLU A 224 -6.62 16.71 30.32
C GLU A 224 -6.80 18.23 30.44
N ALA A 225 -5.89 18.92 31.15
CA ALA A 225 -5.95 20.37 31.29
C ALA A 225 -5.69 21.11 29.96
N HIS A 226 -4.76 20.60 29.15
CA HIS A 226 -4.46 21.13 27.82
C HIS A 226 -5.63 20.92 26.86
N ASP A 227 -6.18 19.71 26.80
CA ASP A 227 -7.35 19.36 25.99
C ASP A 227 -8.55 20.27 26.36
N MET A 228 -8.78 20.53 27.66
CA MET A 228 -9.84 21.47 28.09
C MET A 228 -9.60 22.90 27.62
N CYS A 229 -8.35 23.36 27.54
CA CYS A 229 -8.02 24.70 27.02
C CYS A 229 -8.23 24.77 25.51
N GLU A 230 -7.82 23.74 24.76
CA GLU A 230 -8.04 23.66 23.32
C GLU A 230 -9.53 23.62 22.98
N GLU A 231 -10.31 22.82 23.71
CA GLU A 231 -11.78 22.78 23.59
C GLU A 231 -12.42 24.14 23.87
N LEU A 232 -11.99 24.81 24.96
CA LEU A 232 -12.47 26.15 25.29
C LEU A 232 -12.12 27.15 24.17
N GLU A 233 -10.89 27.14 23.68
CA GLU A 233 -10.45 28.02 22.60
C GLU A 233 -11.28 27.80 21.33
N ALA A 234 -11.48 26.55 20.91
CA ALA A 234 -12.30 26.20 19.76
C ALA A 234 -13.75 26.68 19.95
N MET A 235 -14.33 26.48 21.14
CA MET A 235 -15.67 26.93 21.47
C MET A 235 -15.79 28.47 21.41
N ILE A 236 -14.80 29.19 21.93
CA ILE A 236 -14.73 30.66 21.84
C ILE A 236 -14.69 31.12 20.38
N GLN A 237 -13.79 30.55 19.57
CA GLN A 237 -13.64 30.91 18.17
C GLN A 237 -14.93 30.64 17.38
N ASN A 238 -15.60 29.52 17.64
CA ASN A 238 -16.88 29.19 17.04
C ASN A 238 -17.95 30.20 17.47
N ALA A 239 -18.07 30.52 18.76
CA ALA A 239 -19.03 31.48 19.28
C ALA A 239 -18.83 32.90 18.72
N GLU A 240 -17.57 33.34 18.55
CA GLU A 240 -17.21 34.65 17.97
C GLU A 240 -17.73 34.80 16.53
N ARG A 241 -17.76 33.72 15.73
CA ARG A 241 -18.34 33.73 14.36
C ARG A 241 -19.85 34.00 14.34
N PHE A 242 -20.51 33.86 15.49
CA PHE A 242 -21.92 34.18 15.69
C PHE A 242 -22.12 35.43 16.55
N TYR A 243 -21.06 36.23 16.74
CA TYR A 243 -21.08 37.50 17.48
C TYR A 243 -21.50 37.36 18.95
N VAL A 244 -21.20 36.21 19.56
CA VAL A 244 -21.38 35.99 21.01
C VAL A 244 -20.31 36.78 21.77
N ASP A 245 -20.68 37.35 22.93
CA ASP A 245 -19.70 38.01 23.80
C ASP A 245 -18.81 36.97 24.49
N THR A 246 -17.53 36.96 24.12
CA THR A 246 -16.52 36.02 24.63
C THR A 246 -15.47 36.69 25.52
N ARG A 247 -15.67 37.92 25.99
CA ARG A 247 -14.68 38.66 26.80
C ARG A 247 -14.27 37.91 28.07
N GLU A 248 -15.24 37.46 28.86
CA GLU A 248 -14.97 36.74 30.10
C GLU A 248 -14.37 35.34 29.82
N PRO A 249 -14.91 34.53 28.88
CA PRO A 249 -14.26 33.28 28.47
C PRO A 249 -12.83 33.45 27.96
N ARG A 250 -12.54 34.50 27.17
CA ARG A 250 -11.17 34.82 26.70
C ARG A 250 -10.25 35.18 27.87
N ARG A 251 -10.75 35.93 28.86
CA ARG A 251 -10.00 36.24 30.09
C ARG A 251 -9.65 34.97 30.85
N LEU A 252 -10.63 34.08 31.04
CA LEU A 252 -10.45 32.79 31.73
C LEU A 252 -9.50 31.86 30.97
N LEU A 253 -9.58 31.81 29.64
CA LEU A 253 -8.64 31.05 28.80
C LEU A 253 -7.21 31.57 28.98
N LYS A 254 -7.03 32.90 28.97
CA LYS A 254 -5.70 33.49 29.19
C LYS A 254 -5.16 33.19 30.58
N GLU A 255 -5.98 33.35 31.62
CA GLU A 255 -5.58 32.98 32.99
C GLU A 255 -5.25 31.49 33.10
N ALA A 256 -5.97 30.62 32.37
CA ALA A 256 -5.68 29.19 32.32
C ALA A 256 -4.33 28.91 31.64
N GLN A 257 -4.05 29.55 30.50
CA GLN A 257 -2.78 29.44 29.79
C GLN A 257 -1.62 29.94 30.65
N ASP A 258 -1.77 31.10 31.30
CA ASP A 258 -0.79 31.65 32.23
C ASP A 258 -0.54 30.68 33.40
N ALA A 259 -1.58 30.09 33.99
CA ALA A 259 -1.44 29.08 35.04
C ALA A 259 -0.68 27.83 34.54
N GLY A 260 -0.96 27.40 33.31
CA GLY A 260 -0.23 26.33 32.63
C GLY A 260 1.25 26.66 32.45
N GLU A 261 1.60 27.84 31.95
CA GLU A 261 2.99 28.27 31.78
C GLU A 261 3.81 28.22 33.09
N HIS A 262 3.13 28.38 34.23
CA HIS A 262 3.75 28.31 35.57
C HIS A 262 3.67 26.92 36.22
N GLY A 263 3.15 25.91 35.52
CA GLY A 263 3.08 24.53 36.02
C GLY A 263 1.84 24.20 36.85
N ASP A 264 0.87 25.10 36.98
CA ASP A 264 -0.39 24.86 37.71
C ASP A 264 -1.49 24.34 36.77
N TRP A 265 -1.31 23.09 36.34
CA TRP A 265 -2.24 22.39 35.44
C TRP A 265 -3.61 22.15 36.08
N SER A 266 -3.67 22.06 37.41
CA SER A 266 -4.93 21.90 38.13
C SER A 266 -5.76 23.17 38.01
N MET A 267 -5.14 24.34 38.25
CA MET A 267 -5.78 25.63 38.05
C MET A 267 -6.12 25.88 36.58
N MET A 268 -5.23 25.55 35.65
CA MET A 268 -5.47 25.62 34.20
C MET A 268 -6.77 24.88 33.81
N GLY A 269 -6.92 23.62 34.22
CA GLY A 269 -8.13 22.85 33.93
C GLY A 269 -9.40 23.40 34.60
N ILE A 270 -9.28 23.95 35.81
CA ILE A 270 -10.42 24.60 36.51
C ILE A 270 -10.88 25.85 35.77
N LEU A 271 -9.95 26.71 35.36
CA LEU A 271 -10.23 27.95 34.64
C LEU A 271 -10.81 27.67 33.24
N ALA A 272 -10.27 26.68 32.53
CA ALA A 272 -10.78 26.25 31.23
C ALA A 272 -12.23 25.74 31.34
N ARG A 273 -12.52 24.89 32.34
CA ARG A 273 -13.89 24.41 32.59
C ARG A 273 -14.85 25.55 32.91
N LYS A 274 -14.43 26.49 33.76
CA LYS A 274 -15.22 27.68 34.09
C LYS A 274 -15.52 28.52 32.84
N GLY A 275 -14.53 28.72 31.98
CA GLY A 275 -14.72 29.42 30.70
C GLY A 275 -15.76 28.73 29.81
N LYS A 276 -15.69 27.39 29.73
CA LYS A 276 -16.64 26.57 28.96
C LYS A 276 -18.06 26.70 29.50
N GLU A 277 -18.23 26.66 30.82
CA GLU A 277 -19.51 26.87 31.49
C GLU A 277 -20.09 28.26 31.23
N GLU A 278 -19.27 29.33 31.25
CA GLU A 278 -19.75 30.68 30.94
C GLU A 278 -20.27 30.81 29.51
N ILE A 279 -19.55 30.27 28.52
CA ILE A 279 -20.02 30.28 27.12
C ILE A 279 -21.31 29.46 27.00
N SER A 280 -21.34 28.27 27.60
CA SER A 280 -22.45 27.32 27.48
C SER A 280 -23.78 27.89 27.97
N LYS A 281 -23.78 28.86 28.88
CA LYS A 281 -24.99 29.58 29.31
C LYS A 281 -25.63 30.42 28.20
N THR A 282 -24.82 30.92 27.27
CA THR A 282 -25.27 31.84 26.20
C THR A 282 -25.64 31.11 24.91
N LEU A 283 -25.04 29.94 24.65
CA LEU A 283 -25.22 29.20 23.40
C LEU A 283 -26.66 28.73 23.09
N PRO A 284 -27.52 28.36 24.05
CA PRO A 284 -28.85 27.84 23.75
C PRO A 284 -29.72 28.82 22.94
N ASP A 285 -29.74 30.10 23.33
CA ASP A 285 -30.53 31.10 22.63
C ASP A 285 -29.93 31.45 21.26
N ILE A 286 -28.60 31.51 21.17
CA ILE A 286 -27.87 31.79 19.94
C ILE A 286 -28.10 30.68 18.91
N THR A 287 -27.85 29.43 19.27
CA THR A 287 -28.04 28.27 18.37
C THR A 287 -29.49 28.16 17.91
N LYS A 288 -30.46 28.37 18.80
CA LYS A 288 -31.89 28.37 18.44
C LYS A 288 -32.24 29.46 17.42
N ASN A 289 -31.70 30.67 17.59
CA ASN A 289 -31.93 31.77 16.67
C ASN A 289 -31.22 31.55 15.32
N GLU A 290 -29.99 31.05 15.32
CA GLU A 290 -29.23 30.79 14.10
C GLU A 290 -29.82 29.62 13.30
N ILE A 291 -30.34 28.57 13.95
CA ILE A 291 -31.09 27.51 13.25
C ILE A 291 -32.32 28.07 12.55
N LYS A 292 -33.06 29.00 13.17
CA LYS A 292 -34.21 29.64 12.51
C LYS A 292 -33.79 30.42 11.28
N LYS A 293 -32.69 31.19 11.36
CA LYS A 293 -32.14 31.92 10.22
C LYS A 293 -31.69 30.96 9.10
N ALA A 294 -30.95 29.92 9.44
CA ALA A 294 -30.51 28.90 8.49
C ALA A 294 -31.69 28.19 7.80
N LYS A 295 -32.78 27.92 8.52
CA LYS A 295 -34.03 27.39 7.92
C LYS A 295 -34.65 28.35 6.91
N SER A 296 -34.66 29.66 7.20
CA SER A 296 -35.15 30.66 6.24
C SER A 296 -34.29 30.66 4.98
N GLN A 297 -32.98 30.76 5.15
CA GLN A 297 -32.01 30.77 4.04
C GLN A 297 -32.09 29.51 3.17
N LEU A 298 -32.33 28.35 3.79
CA LEU A 298 -32.56 27.09 3.09
C LEU A 298 -33.82 27.13 2.20
N MET A 299 -34.91 27.73 2.71
CA MET A 299 -36.14 27.86 1.94
C MET A 299 -35.97 28.83 0.77
N ASP A 300 -35.23 29.92 0.97
CA ASP A 300 -34.92 30.89 -0.08
C ASP A 300 -34.09 30.23 -1.19
N ALA A 301 -33.01 29.52 -0.84
CA ALA A 301 -32.19 28.78 -1.82
C ALA A 301 -33.00 27.73 -2.59
N LYS A 302 -33.94 27.05 -1.93
CA LYS A 302 -34.85 26.09 -2.56
C LYS A 302 -35.82 26.78 -3.53
N ALA A 303 -36.33 27.96 -3.17
CA ALA A 303 -37.21 28.75 -4.04
C ALA A 303 -36.47 29.28 -5.28
N GLU A 304 -35.17 29.56 -5.15
CA GLU A 304 -34.27 29.92 -6.27
C GLU A 304 -33.91 28.72 -7.17
N GLY A 305 -34.35 27.51 -6.83
CA GLY A 305 -34.09 26.29 -7.62
C GLY A 305 -32.67 25.73 -7.45
N LYS A 306 -31.92 26.16 -6.43
CA LYS A 306 -30.59 25.61 -6.11
C LYS A 306 -30.71 24.21 -5.51
N ASP A 307 -29.67 23.38 -5.71
CA ASP A 307 -29.58 22.09 -5.03
C ASP A 307 -29.27 22.31 -3.54
N VAL A 308 -30.23 21.93 -2.69
CA VAL A 308 -30.14 22.11 -1.23
C VAL A 308 -29.90 20.80 -0.49
N THR A 309 -29.60 19.69 -1.19
CA THR A 309 -29.50 18.36 -0.58
C THR A 309 -28.50 18.29 0.57
N THR A 310 -27.31 18.89 0.39
CA THR A 310 -26.26 18.96 1.42
C THR A 310 -26.68 19.88 2.56
N LEU A 311 -27.23 21.06 2.26
CA LEU A 311 -27.71 22.02 3.27
C LEU A 311 -28.80 21.43 4.19
N VAL A 312 -29.71 20.63 3.64
CA VAL A 312 -30.75 19.93 4.43
C VAL A 312 -30.12 18.96 5.43
N LYS A 313 -29.10 18.20 5.02
CA LYS A 313 -28.41 17.23 5.89
C LYS A 313 -27.70 17.97 7.04
N VAL A 314 -26.86 18.95 6.71
CA VAL A 314 -26.10 19.73 7.69
C VAL A 314 -27.03 20.43 8.69
N LEU A 315 -28.13 21.04 8.23
CA LEU A 315 -29.09 21.69 9.12
C LEU A 315 -29.87 20.72 10.01
N LYS A 316 -30.12 19.49 9.52
CA LYS A 316 -30.72 18.43 10.33
C LYS A 316 -29.77 18.01 11.45
N ASP A 317 -28.49 17.85 11.15
CA ASP A 317 -27.47 17.48 12.13
C ASP A 317 -27.28 18.58 13.18
N ALA A 318 -27.22 19.85 12.78
CA ALA A 318 -27.25 21.00 13.70
C ALA A 318 -28.45 20.96 14.66
N GLY A 319 -29.65 20.66 14.12
CA GLY A 319 -30.87 20.54 14.93
C GLY A 319 -30.87 19.35 15.89
N LEU A 320 -30.19 18.25 15.54
CA LEU A 320 -30.02 17.10 16.44
C LEU A 320 -29.03 17.40 17.56
N SER A 321 -27.94 18.12 17.28
CA SER A 321 -26.97 18.53 18.31
C SER A 321 -27.60 19.46 19.34
N VAL A 322 -28.41 20.44 18.92
CA VAL A 322 -29.17 21.29 19.86
C VAL A 322 -30.12 20.48 20.74
N LYS A 323 -30.80 19.46 20.20
CA LYS A 323 -31.68 18.58 20.99
C LYS A 323 -30.93 17.74 22.04
N LYS A 324 -29.66 17.46 21.79
CA LYS A 324 -28.77 16.74 22.71
C LYS A 324 -28.01 17.68 23.66
N GLU A 325 -28.35 18.98 23.66
CA GLU A 325 -27.67 20.03 24.43
C GLU A 325 -26.19 20.18 24.09
N LYS A 326 -25.81 19.76 22.88
CA LYS A 326 -24.46 19.89 22.32
C LYS A 326 -24.37 21.12 21.44
N TYR A 327 -24.33 22.29 22.09
CA TYR A 327 -24.46 23.57 21.41
C TYR A 327 -23.21 23.97 20.62
N ASP A 328 -22.03 23.54 21.07
CA ASP A 328 -20.76 23.63 20.37
C ASP A 328 -20.79 22.90 19.02
N GLU A 329 -21.15 21.62 19.02
CA GLU A 329 -21.30 20.82 17.78
C GLU A 329 -22.36 21.47 16.85
N ALA A 330 -23.43 22.02 17.43
CA ALA A 330 -24.44 22.72 16.64
C ALA A 330 -23.90 23.98 15.95
N LEU A 331 -23.01 24.74 16.59
CA LEU A 331 -22.35 25.89 15.97
C LEU A 331 -21.43 25.46 14.83
N GLU A 332 -20.72 24.33 14.96
CA GLU A 332 -19.89 23.80 13.88
C GLU A 332 -20.70 23.45 12.64
N PHE A 333 -21.81 22.74 12.79
CA PHE A 333 -22.72 22.47 11.66
C PHE A 333 -23.31 23.76 11.07
N LEU A 334 -23.59 24.78 11.90
CA LEU A 334 -24.05 26.08 11.39
C LEU A 334 -22.95 26.85 10.64
N ILE A 335 -21.69 26.68 11.01
CA ILE A 335 -20.54 27.21 10.27
C ILE A 335 -20.42 26.50 8.92
N GLU A 336 -20.53 25.17 8.90
CA GLU A 336 -20.53 24.37 7.67
C GLU A 336 -21.68 24.79 6.75
N PHE A 337 -22.89 24.95 7.29
CA PHE A 337 -24.05 25.44 6.56
C PHE A 337 -23.79 26.82 5.92
N LYS A 338 -23.19 27.76 6.68
CA LYS A 338 -22.82 29.09 6.19
C LYS A 338 -21.72 29.05 5.12
N ALA A 339 -20.84 28.06 5.15
CA ALA A 339 -19.82 27.88 4.12
C ALA A 339 -20.45 27.30 2.84
N GLU A 340 -21.32 26.30 2.99
CA GLU A 340 -21.96 25.62 1.87
C GLU A 340 -22.95 26.53 1.15
N ILE A 341 -23.71 27.36 1.86
CA ILE A 341 -24.64 28.31 1.23
C ILE A 341 -23.92 29.39 0.40
N LYS A 342 -22.67 29.72 0.74
CA LYS A 342 -21.85 30.66 -0.04
C LYS A 342 -21.28 30.04 -1.32
N ARG A 343 -21.31 28.72 -1.45
CA ARG A 343 -20.84 27.98 -2.63
C ARG A 343 -21.94 27.75 -3.66
N LEU A 344 -23.20 27.92 -3.29
CA LEU A 344 -24.37 27.93 -4.18
C LEU A 344 -24.56 29.28 -4.87
#